data_AF-A0A8H3WD38-F1
#
_entry.id   AF-A0A8H3WD38-F1
#
_cell.length_a   1.000
_cell.length_b   1.000
_cell.length_c   1.000
_cell.angle_alpha   90.00
_cell.angle_beta   90.00
_cell.angle_gamma   90.00
#
_symmetry.space_group_name_H-M   'P 1'
#
loop_
_entity.id
_entity.type
_entity.pdbx_description
1 polymer ?
#
loop_
_entity_poly.entity_id
_entity_poly.type
_entity_poly.pdbx_seq_one_letter_code
_entity_poly.pdbx_strand_id
1 'polypeptide(L)'
;MRLIDVNSFKLQEFSGSDIPPYAILSHTWGDAEVSFQEWQDLQQASRKAGYSKIYGACQQAKDDGLEWLWVDTNCIDKTSSAELSEAINSMFRWYAQSQICYAYLVDVPTGTTNTESDRDALMERFRESRWFTRGWTLQELLAPTSVVFYAYDWTSIGSRETSLSDEIHHATGIDRGYLINDGTMSPLSAGASTKMSWLSQREVTREEDLAYCMLGLFDINMPLLYGEGMKAFTRLQEEIVKSDNDHTIFCWEWIYPTTPMNWSSFLAPSPLAYRNSHRFRRRDSNLDETGSLSTYQMTNAGLSIKLPMLYTGMAGYIVALDVENSEGAQATNSP
;
A
#
# COMPACT_ATOMS: atom_id res chain seq x y z
N MET A 1 11.37 -8.01 -15.98
CA MET A 1 10.98 -6.60 -15.74
C MET A 1 11.42 -5.76 -16.92
N ARG A 2 10.59 -4.82 -17.40
CA ARG A 2 10.98 -3.88 -18.46
C ARG A 2 11.23 -2.48 -17.90
N LEU A 3 12.22 -1.79 -18.45
CA LEU A 3 12.62 -0.44 -18.07
C LEU A 3 12.73 0.45 -19.31
N ILE A 4 12.47 1.74 -19.14
CA ILE A 4 12.65 2.78 -20.15
C ILE A 4 14.09 3.28 -20.03
N ASP A 5 14.85 3.23 -21.12
CA ASP A 5 16.08 4.01 -21.25
C ASP A 5 15.70 5.50 -21.31
N VAL A 6 16.12 6.28 -20.32
CA VAL A 6 15.70 7.68 -20.19
C VAL A 6 16.20 8.56 -21.34
N ASN A 7 17.28 8.17 -22.02
CA ASN A 7 17.88 8.91 -23.13
C ASN A 7 17.20 8.60 -24.46
N SER A 8 16.99 7.32 -24.75
CA SER A 8 16.41 6.88 -26.03
C SER A 8 14.90 6.67 -26.00
N PHE A 9 14.29 6.65 -24.81
CA PHE A 9 12.89 6.29 -24.53
C PHE A 9 12.49 4.88 -24.95
N LYS A 10 13.45 4.02 -25.32
CA LYS A 10 13.20 2.64 -25.70
C LYS A 10 12.98 1.78 -24.46
N LEU A 11 12.10 0.80 -24.59
CA LEU A 11 11.90 -0.22 -23.56
C LEU A 11 12.91 -1.35 -23.74
N GLN A 12 13.54 -1.75 -22.65
CA GLN A 12 14.44 -2.89 -22.59
C GLN A 12 14.00 -3.84 -21.48
N GLU A 13 14.12 -5.14 -21.74
CA GLU A 13 13.80 -6.19 -20.79
C GLU A 13 15.03 -6.64 -20.02
N PHE A 14 14.85 -6.85 -18.72
CA PHE A 14 15.86 -7.31 -17.77
C PHE A 14 15.30 -8.43 -16.89
N SER A 15 16.17 -9.35 -16.49
CA SER A 15 15.81 -10.52 -15.68
C SER A 15 16.85 -10.78 -14.59
N GLY A 16 16.38 -11.21 -13.42
CA GLY A 16 17.26 -11.67 -12.34
C GLY A 16 18.28 -10.61 -11.91
N SER A 17 19.56 -11.01 -11.84
CA SER A 17 20.66 -10.15 -11.43
C SER A 17 21.05 -9.07 -12.45
N ASP A 18 20.50 -9.11 -13.66
CA ASP A 18 20.86 -8.18 -14.74
C ASP A 18 20.06 -6.87 -14.68
N ILE A 19 19.18 -6.72 -13.68
CA ILE A 19 18.41 -5.50 -13.46
C ILE A 19 19.36 -4.38 -13.01
N PRO A 20 19.54 -3.30 -13.81
CA PRO A 20 20.39 -2.17 -13.44
C PRO A 20 19.73 -1.32 -12.35
N PRO A 21 20.44 -0.39 -11.70
CA PRO A 21 19.80 0.65 -10.88
C PRO A 21 18.79 1.46 -11.70
N TYR A 22 17.61 1.72 -11.12
CA TYR A 22 16.52 2.45 -11.79
C TYR A 22 15.77 3.36 -10.83
N ALA A 23 15.18 4.41 -11.41
CA ALA A 23 14.12 5.19 -10.78
C ALA A 23 12.76 4.52 -11.05
N ILE A 24 11.78 4.76 -10.19
CA ILE A 24 10.41 4.28 -10.38
C ILE A 24 9.41 5.43 -10.29
N LEU A 25 8.44 5.49 -11.21
CA LEU A 25 7.37 6.49 -11.18
C LEU A 25 6.15 5.93 -10.45
N SER A 26 5.73 6.61 -9.39
CA SER A 26 4.44 6.46 -8.75
C SER A 26 3.52 7.60 -9.18
N HIS A 27 2.33 7.28 -9.66
CA HIS A 27 1.38 8.29 -10.12
C HIS A 27 -0.04 7.76 -10.12
N THR A 28 -1.02 8.66 -10.09
CA THR A 28 -2.43 8.27 -10.27
C THR A 28 -2.80 8.27 -11.74
N TRP A 29 -3.52 7.23 -12.18
CA TRP A 29 -4.00 7.18 -13.55
C TRP A 29 -5.08 8.25 -13.76
N GLY A 30 -4.94 8.99 -14.84
CA GLY A 30 -5.87 10.01 -15.30
C GLY A 30 -6.39 9.68 -16.69
N ASP A 31 -6.81 10.71 -17.40
CA ASP A 31 -7.29 10.56 -18.77
C ASP A 31 -6.11 10.33 -19.73
N ALA A 32 -6.30 9.39 -20.66
CA ALA A 32 -5.32 9.07 -21.71
C ALA A 32 -3.93 8.67 -21.19
N GLU A 33 -3.87 7.59 -20.41
CA GLU A 33 -2.61 6.89 -20.12
C GLU A 33 -1.95 6.35 -21.38
N VAL A 34 -0.62 6.24 -21.36
CA VAL A 34 0.16 5.62 -22.45
C VAL A 34 0.40 4.16 -22.09
N SER A 35 -0.15 3.24 -22.89
CA SER A 35 0.08 1.81 -22.71
C SER A 35 1.45 1.37 -23.22
N PHE A 36 1.82 0.13 -22.92
CA PHE A 36 3.01 -0.50 -23.50
C PHE A 36 3.01 -0.43 -25.04
N GLN A 37 1.89 -0.75 -25.68
CA GLN A 37 1.78 -0.77 -27.14
C GLN A 37 1.94 0.63 -27.74
N GLU A 38 1.37 1.64 -27.10
CA GLU A 38 1.42 3.01 -27.57
C GLU A 38 2.78 3.65 -27.37
N TRP A 39 3.51 3.24 -26.32
CA TRP A 39 4.87 3.71 -26.06
C TRP A 39 5.87 3.34 -27.16
N GLN A 40 5.58 2.29 -27.94
CA GLN A 40 6.40 1.90 -29.09
C GLN A 40 6.36 2.95 -30.23
N ASP A 41 5.30 3.75 -30.31
CA ASP A 41 5.18 4.88 -31.23
C ASP A 41 5.19 6.20 -30.44
N LEU A 42 6.39 6.75 -30.22
CA LEU A 42 6.57 8.00 -29.48
C LEU A 42 5.83 9.20 -30.12
N GLN A 43 5.58 9.17 -31.44
CA GLN A 43 4.83 10.22 -32.11
C GLN A 43 3.35 10.18 -31.73
N GLN A 44 2.79 8.99 -31.52
CA GLN A 44 1.44 8.81 -31.01
C GLN A 44 1.38 9.05 -29.50
N ALA A 45 2.30 8.45 -28.74
CA ALA A 45 2.37 8.56 -27.29
C ALA A 45 2.43 10.02 -26.81
N SER A 46 3.27 10.84 -27.45
CA SER A 46 3.45 12.27 -27.09
C SER A 46 2.21 13.14 -27.20
N ARG A 47 1.14 12.65 -27.85
CA ARG A 47 -0.16 13.34 -27.95
C ARG A 47 -1.07 13.10 -26.75
N LYS A 48 -0.73 12.13 -25.89
CA LYS A 48 -1.51 11.76 -24.71
C LYS A 48 -1.07 12.53 -23.48
N ALA A 49 -2.02 12.89 -22.63
CA ALA A 49 -1.74 13.59 -21.37
C ALA A 49 -0.83 12.75 -20.45
N GLY A 50 -0.99 11.43 -20.41
CA GLY A 50 -0.13 10.55 -19.63
C GLY A 50 1.35 10.52 -20.06
N TYR A 51 1.70 11.05 -21.24
CA TYR A 51 3.09 11.12 -21.69
C TYR A 51 3.92 12.13 -20.91
N SER A 52 3.35 13.29 -20.56
CA SER A 52 4.09 14.41 -19.96
C SER A 52 4.71 14.02 -18.61
N LYS A 53 3.99 13.27 -17.78
CA LYS A 53 4.51 12.75 -16.50
C LYS A 53 5.62 11.73 -16.70
N ILE A 54 5.53 10.84 -17.68
CA ILE A 54 6.59 9.85 -17.95
C ILE A 54 7.83 10.56 -18.47
N TYR A 55 7.65 11.54 -19.37
CA TYR A 55 8.74 12.37 -19.86
C TYR A 55 9.43 13.15 -18.74
N GLY A 56 8.67 13.81 -17.85
CA GLY A 56 9.23 14.50 -16.70
C GLY A 56 9.98 13.57 -15.75
N ALA A 57 9.46 12.36 -15.52
CA ALA A 57 10.15 11.32 -14.75
C ALA A 57 11.46 10.88 -15.39
N CYS A 58 11.51 10.75 -16.73
CA CYS A 58 12.77 10.47 -17.44
C CYS A 58 13.78 11.61 -17.30
N GLN A 59 13.33 12.87 -17.30
CA GLN A 59 14.23 14.01 -17.10
C GLN A 59 14.76 14.05 -15.67
N GLN A 60 13.88 13.86 -14.67
CA GLN A 60 14.30 13.79 -13.28
C GLN A 60 15.27 12.62 -13.02
N ALA A 61 15.02 11.46 -13.62
CA ALA A 61 15.95 10.33 -13.56
C ALA A 61 17.34 10.67 -14.12
N LYS A 62 17.42 11.42 -15.23
CA LYS A 62 18.71 11.90 -15.76
C LYS A 62 19.41 12.85 -14.81
N ASP A 63 18.67 13.79 -14.22
CA ASP A 63 19.20 14.76 -13.28
C ASP A 63 19.75 14.06 -12.02
N ASP A 64 19.14 12.94 -11.61
CA ASP A 64 19.59 12.09 -10.51
C ASP A 64 20.65 11.05 -10.94
N GLY A 65 21.09 11.05 -12.20
CA GLY A 65 22.14 10.17 -12.73
C GLY A 65 21.71 8.72 -12.97
N LEU A 66 20.41 8.45 -13.14
CA LEU A 66 19.84 7.14 -13.41
C LEU A 66 19.49 6.99 -14.90
N GLU A 67 19.96 5.90 -15.51
CA GLU A 67 19.72 5.60 -16.93
C GLU A 67 18.37 4.93 -17.20
N TRP A 68 17.74 4.38 -16.17
CA TRP A 68 16.58 3.51 -16.30
C TRP A 68 15.42 4.00 -15.44
N LEU A 69 14.21 3.97 -16.02
CA LEU A 69 12.96 4.31 -15.35
C LEU A 69 11.96 3.15 -15.49
N TRP A 70 11.28 2.80 -14.40
CA TRP A 70 10.11 1.92 -14.44
C TRP A 70 8.81 2.69 -14.28
N VAL A 71 7.81 2.38 -15.11
CA VAL A 71 6.43 2.92 -14.99
C VAL A 71 5.42 1.81 -15.29
N ASP A 72 4.44 1.60 -14.41
CA ASP A 72 3.43 0.54 -14.51
C ASP A 72 2.54 0.63 -15.77
N THR A 73 2.37 1.83 -16.34
CA THR A 73 1.53 2.07 -17.51
C THR A 73 2.08 1.50 -18.80
N ASN A 74 3.39 1.60 -19.01
CA ASN A 74 4.06 1.22 -20.26
C ASN A 74 5.17 0.15 -20.09
N CYS A 75 5.66 -0.11 -18.88
CA CYS A 75 6.60 -1.21 -18.62
C CYS A 75 5.92 -2.57 -18.43
N ILE A 76 4.59 -2.62 -18.34
CA ILE A 76 3.82 -3.86 -18.21
C ILE A 76 2.93 -4.02 -19.44
N ASP A 77 2.99 -5.20 -20.10
CA ASP A 77 2.04 -5.56 -21.15
C ASP A 77 0.77 -6.10 -20.51
N LYS A 78 -0.19 -5.20 -20.31
CA LYS A 78 -1.48 -5.53 -19.72
C LYS A 78 -2.35 -6.42 -20.62
N THR A 79 -1.95 -6.66 -21.88
CA THR A 79 -2.63 -7.62 -22.77
C THR A 79 -2.18 -9.06 -22.51
N SER A 80 -1.02 -9.24 -21.87
CA SER A 80 -0.52 -10.54 -21.41
C SER A 80 -0.96 -10.79 -19.97
N SER A 81 -1.94 -11.69 -19.77
CA SER A 81 -2.41 -12.04 -18.43
C SER A 81 -1.30 -12.66 -17.55
N ALA A 82 -0.36 -13.39 -18.17
CA ALA A 82 0.79 -13.96 -17.48
C ALA A 82 1.72 -12.86 -16.97
N GLU A 83 2.06 -11.89 -17.83
CA GLU A 83 2.93 -10.77 -17.45
C GLU A 83 2.26 -9.87 -16.40
N LEU A 84 0.97 -9.56 -16.57
CA LEU A 84 0.22 -8.79 -15.59
C LEU A 84 0.20 -9.47 -14.21
N SER A 85 0.05 -10.80 -14.19
CA SER A 85 0.07 -11.58 -12.96
C SER A 85 1.44 -11.57 -12.29
N GLU A 86 2.51 -11.75 -13.07
CA GLU A 86 3.89 -11.66 -12.57
C GLU A 86 4.18 -10.27 -12.01
N ALA A 87 3.78 -9.23 -12.74
CA ALA A 87 4.01 -7.84 -12.38
C ALA A 87 3.33 -7.48 -11.05
N ILE A 88 2.04 -7.77 -10.90
CA ILE A 88 1.30 -7.47 -9.66
C ILE A 88 1.92 -8.20 -8.46
N ASN A 89 2.34 -9.47 -8.62
CA ASN A 89 3.00 -10.21 -7.55
C ASN A 89 4.44 -9.72 -7.26
N SER A 90 5.01 -8.90 -8.14
CA SER A 90 6.39 -8.39 -8.03
C SER A 90 6.47 -6.90 -7.73
N MET A 91 5.38 -6.13 -7.88
CA MET A 91 5.38 -4.67 -7.82
C MET A 91 5.99 -4.14 -6.53
N PHE A 92 5.58 -4.65 -5.36
CA PHE A 92 6.17 -4.23 -4.09
C PHE A 92 7.69 -4.38 -4.07
N ARG A 93 8.21 -5.51 -4.57
CA ARG A 93 9.65 -5.75 -4.67
C ARG A 93 10.30 -4.77 -5.65
N TRP A 94 9.68 -4.48 -6.79
CA TRP A 94 10.19 -3.51 -7.75
C TRP A 94 10.21 -2.08 -7.19
N TYR A 95 9.23 -1.69 -6.38
CA TYR A 95 9.30 -0.42 -5.64
C TYR A 95 10.39 -0.44 -4.57
N ALA A 96 10.50 -1.51 -3.79
CA ALA A 96 11.52 -1.65 -2.75
C ALA A 96 12.96 -1.66 -3.28
N GLN A 97 13.19 -2.19 -4.49
CA GLN A 97 14.51 -2.27 -5.12
C GLN A 97 14.87 -1.05 -5.98
N SER A 98 13.93 -0.13 -6.20
CA SER A 98 14.23 1.13 -6.89
C SER A 98 15.21 1.99 -6.08
N GLN A 99 16.03 2.79 -6.77
CA GLN A 99 16.92 3.74 -6.10
C GLN A 99 16.15 4.92 -5.52
N ILE A 100 15.11 5.34 -6.23
CA ILE A 100 14.24 6.46 -5.86
C ILE A 100 12.87 6.27 -6.50
N CYS A 101 11.83 6.59 -5.74
CA CYS A 101 10.47 6.67 -6.23
C CYS A 101 10.07 8.13 -6.40
N TYR A 102 9.69 8.51 -7.61
CA TYR A 102 9.09 9.81 -7.90
C TYR A 102 7.57 9.70 -7.75
N ALA A 103 7.02 10.29 -6.70
CA ALA A 103 5.58 10.38 -6.50
C ALA A 103 5.03 11.66 -7.17
N TYR A 104 4.44 11.50 -8.35
CA TYR A 104 3.91 12.61 -9.14
C TYR A 104 2.43 12.87 -8.80
N LEU A 105 2.16 14.07 -8.27
CA LEU A 105 0.86 14.53 -7.82
C LEU A 105 0.24 15.50 -8.83
N VAL A 106 -0.55 14.96 -9.75
CA VAL A 106 -1.17 15.72 -10.85
C VAL A 106 -2.15 16.82 -10.37
N ASP A 107 -2.70 16.68 -9.18
CA ASP A 107 -3.70 17.55 -8.57
C ASP A 107 -3.13 18.53 -7.54
N VAL A 108 -1.81 18.53 -7.33
CA VAL A 108 -1.14 19.46 -6.43
C VAL A 108 -0.49 20.59 -7.25
N PRO A 109 -0.78 21.87 -6.92
CA PRO A 109 -0.22 23.01 -7.64
C PRO A 109 1.30 23.13 -7.45
N THR A 110 1.90 24.07 -8.19
CA THR A 110 3.34 24.32 -8.22
C THR A 110 3.92 24.42 -6.81
N GLY A 111 4.99 23.66 -6.55
CA GLY A 111 5.66 23.62 -5.25
C GLY A 111 6.44 24.89 -4.87
N THR A 112 6.51 25.90 -5.76
CA THR A 112 7.23 27.15 -5.51
C THR A 112 6.40 28.07 -4.61
N THR A 113 6.87 28.29 -3.39
CA THR A 113 6.19 29.11 -2.38
C THR A 113 7.00 30.37 -2.08
N ASN A 114 6.37 31.56 -2.10
CA ASN A 114 7.05 32.83 -1.79
C ASN A 114 6.78 33.31 -0.36
N THR A 115 5.73 32.81 0.27
CA THR A 115 5.31 33.16 1.63
C THR A 115 4.98 31.91 2.45
N GLU A 116 4.93 32.03 3.78
CA GLU A 116 4.48 30.95 4.67
C GLU A 116 3.02 30.55 4.36
N SER A 117 2.15 31.52 4.07
CA SER A 117 0.76 31.25 3.69
C SER A 117 0.65 30.42 2.40
N ASP A 118 1.54 30.63 1.42
CA ASP A 118 1.56 29.81 0.20
C ASP A 118 1.97 28.37 0.51
N ARG A 119 2.89 28.19 1.45
CA ARG A 119 3.34 26.86 1.89
C ARG A 119 2.24 26.10 2.62
N ASP A 120 1.50 26.75 3.51
CA ASP A 120 0.38 26.12 4.21
C ASP A 120 -0.71 25.68 3.24
N ALA A 121 -1.05 26.52 2.26
CA ALA A 121 -2.01 26.19 1.21
C ALA A 121 -1.50 25.02 0.32
N LEU A 122 -0.20 24.98 0.02
CA LEU A 122 0.40 23.85 -0.69
C LEU A 122 0.30 22.55 0.12
N MET A 123 0.60 22.58 1.42
CA MET A 123 0.51 21.39 2.28
C MET A 123 -0.95 20.93 2.44
N GLU A 124 -1.91 21.84 2.46
CA GLU A 124 -3.34 21.49 2.40
C GLU A 124 -3.67 20.71 1.12
N ARG A 125 -3.27 21.21 -0.06
CA ARG A 125 -3.46 20.50 -1.33
C ARG A 125 -2.72 19.18 -1.41
N PHE A 126 -1.52 19.11 -0.84
CA PHE A 126 -0.76 17.88 -0.74
C PHE A 126 -1.54 16.82 0.05
N ARG A 127 -2.02 17.15 1.26
CA ARG A 127 -2.81 16.24 2.11
C ARG A 127 -4.10 15.78 1.45
N GLU A 128 -4.75 16.65 0.67
CA GLU A 128 -5.98 16.36 -0.07
C GLU A 128 -5.76 15.59 -1.38
N SER A 129 -4.51 15.38 -1.80
CA SER A 129 -4.23 14.76 -3.10
C SER A 129 -4.85 13.37 -3.19
N ARG A 130 -5.49 13.10 -4.34
CA ARG A 130 -6.05 11.79 -4.69
C ARG A 130 -4.99 10.68 -4.66
N TRP A 131 -3.70 11.01 -4.72
CA TRP A 131 -2.64 10.02 -4.60
C TRP A 131 -2.69 9.28 -3.26
N PHE A 132 -3.01 9.95 -2.15
CA PHE A 132 -3.11 9.31 -0.83
C PHE A 132 -4.35 8.41 -0.69
N THR A 133 -5.35 8.59 -1.55
CA THR A 133 -6.59 7.79 -1.51
C THR A 133 -6.57 6.62 -2.50
N ARG A 134 -5.57 6.45 -3.37
CA ARG A 134 -5.53 5.27 -4.28
C ARG A 134 -5.00 4.03 -3.59
N GLY A 135 -5.58 2.86 -3.87
CA GLY A 135 -5.13 1.59 -3.28
C GLY A 135 -3.66 1.26 -3.57
N TRP A 136 -3.29 1.25 -4.85
CA TRP A 136 -1.94 0.90 -5.31
C TRP A 136 -0.84 1.79 -4.74
N THR A 137 -1.08 3.08 -4.55
CA THR A 137 -0.07 4.01 -4.03
C THR A 137 0.34 3.72 -2.58
N LEU A 138 -0.37 2.84 -1.86
CA LEU A 138 0.01 2.42 -0.50
C LEU A 138 1.35 1.68 -0.51
N GLN A 139 1.51 0.69 -1.39
CA GLN A 139 2.80 0.00 -1.52
C GLN A 139 3.85 0.90 -2.18
N GLU A 140 3.44 1.80 -3.07
CA GLU A 140 4.34 2.77 -3.70
C GLU A 140 4.90 3.78 -2.69
N LEU A 141 4.15 4.07 -1.62
CA LEU A 141 4.60 4.89 -0.48
C LEU A 141 5.54 4.15 0.46
N LEU A 142 5.24 2.88 0.76
CA LEU A 142 5.84 2.14 1.87
C LEU A 142 6.98 1.21 1.46
N ALA A 143 7.00 0.74 0.22
CA ALA A 143 8.01 -0.19 -0.25
C ALA A 143 9.36 0.49 -0.56
N PRO A 144 9.43 1.64 -1.27
CA PRO A 144 10.71 2.26 -1.59
C PRO A 144 11.47 2.76 -0.37
N THR A 145 12.79 2.74 -0.47
CA THR A 145 13.69 3.32 0.54
C THR A 145 13.68 4.85 0.53
N SER A 146 13.46 5.46 -0.65
CA SER A 146 13.44 6.90 -0.88
C SER A 146 12.25 7.28 -1.75
N VAL A 147 11.42 8.21 -1.27
CA VAL A 147 10.27 8.74 -2.01
C VAL A 147 10.33 10.28 -2.05
N VAL A 148 10.37 10.85 -3.25
CA VAL A 148 10.31 12.30 -3.47
C VAL A 148 9.02 12.67 -4.18
N PHE A 149 8.32 13.65 -3.65
CA PHE A 149 7.04 14.11 -4.17
C PHE A 149 7.23 15.31 -5.09
N TYR A 150 6.51 15.29 -6.21
CA TYR A 150 6.53 16.32 -7.23
C TYR A 150 5.12 16.80 -7.53
N ALA A 151 4.97 18.12 -7.69
CA ALA A 151 3.74 18.77 -8.11
C ALA A 151 3.43 18.49 -9.60
N TYR A 152 2.27 18.96 -10.08
CA TYR A 152 1.82 18.76 -11.46
C TYR A 152 2.83 19.25 -12.52
N ASP A 153 3.67 20.24 -12.18
CA ASP A 153 4.67 20.85 -13.06
C ASP A 153 6.09 20.33 -12.83
N TRP A 154 6.24 19.22 -12.10
CA TRP A 154 7.54 18.65 -11.70
C TRP A 154 8.36 19.52 -10.73
N THR A 155 7.76 20.52 -10.08
CA THR A 155 8.41 21.17 -8.94
C THR A 155 8.49 20.20 -7.76
N SER A 156 9.68 20.02 -7.18
CA SER A 156 9.86 19.18 -5.98
C SER A 156 9.14 19.80 -4.78
N ILE A 157 8.35 18.99 -4.07
CA ILE A 157 7.62 19.36 -2.86
C ILE A 157 8.44 19.00 -1.62
N GLY A 158 9.06 17.82 -1.63
CA GLY A 158 9.82 17.29 -0.49
C GLY A 158 9.95 15.77 -0.53
N SER A 159 10.61 15.20 0.48
CA SER A 159 10.76 13.74 0.61
C SER A 159 9.95 13.19 1.77
N ARG A 160 9.48 11.95 1.64
CA ARG A 160 8.73 11.23 2.68
C ARG A 160 9.49 11.16 3.99
N GLU A 161 10.78 10.83 3.92
CA GLU A 161 11.61 10.47 5.07
C GLU A 161 12.09 11.69 5.85
N THR A 162 12.20 12.86 5.20
CA THR A 162 12.90 14.02 5.77
C THR A 162 12.00 15.23 6.02
N SER A 163 11.06 15.53 5.12
CA SER A 163 10.31 16.80 5.17
C SER A 163 8.80 16.66 5.15
N LEU A 164 8.26 15.49 4.75
CA LEU A 164 6.82 15.30 4.55
C LEU A 164 6.20 14.20 5.44
N SER A 165 6.94 13.58 6.35
CA SER A 165 6.41 12.51 7.21
C SER A 165 5.20 12.95 8.03
N ASP A 166 5.20 14.18 8.55
CA ASP A 166 4.08 14.78 9.28
C ASP A 166 2.83 14.94 8.40
N GLU A 167 3.03 15.41 7.17
CA GLU A 167 1.94 15.65 6.22
C GLU A 167 1.33 14.35 5.71
N ILE A 168 2.17 13.36 5.44
CA ILE A 168 1.74 12.02 5.02
C ILE A 168 1.02 11.33 6.18
N HIS A 169 1.50 11.47 7.41
CA HIS A 169 0.81 10.97 8.59
C HIS A 169 -0.60 11.56 8.71
N HIS A 170 -0.76 12.88 8.56
CA HIS A 170 -2.07 13.52 8.57
C HIS A 170 -2.98 13.05 7.43
N ALA A 171 -2.45 12.86 6.23
CA ALA A 171 -3.22 12.44 5.06
C ALA A 171 -3.66 10.96 5.12
N THR A 172 -2.88 10.10 5.79
CA THR A 172 -3.04 8.63 5.67
C THR A 172 -3.28 7.89 6.99
N GLY A 173 -2.98 8.52 8.13
CA GLY A 173 -2.95 7.86 9.44
C GLY A 173 -1.77 6.89 9.65
N ILE A 174 -0.83 6.81 8.70
CA ILE A 174 0.36 5.97 8.84
C ILE A 174 1.31 6.63 9.86
N ASP A 175 1.72 5.89 10.88
CA ASP A 175 2.66 6.38 11.89
C ASP A 175 4.00 6.79 11.24
N ARG A 176 4.57 7.91 11.71
CA ARG A 176 5.80 8.49 11.16
C ARG A 176 6.97 7.51 11.19
N GLY A 177 7.02 6.60 12.17
CA GLY A 177 8.03 5.56 12.27
C GLY A 177 8.06 4.62 11.06
N TYR A 178 6.92 4.39 10.39
CA TYR A 178 6.87 3.60 9.14
C TYR A 178 7.24 4.43 7.90
N LEU A 179 7.30 5.75 8.02
CA LEU A 179 7.63 6.68 6.93
C LEU A 179 9.11 7.08 6.93
N ILE A 180 9.76 7.05 8.09
CA ILE A 180 11.18 7.34 8.25
C ILE A 180 11.95 6.03 8.08
N ASN A 181 12.85 5.98 7.10
CA ASN A 181 13.68 4.80 6.85
C ASN A 181 14.97 4.79 7.68
N ASP A 182 14.83 4.86 9.02
CA ASP A 182 15.95 4.83 9.97
C ASP A 182 16.19 3.43 10.57
N GLY A 183 15.40 2.45 10.15
CA GLY A 183 15.47 1.06 10.62
C GLY A 183 14.72 0.77 11.91
N THR A 184 14.05 1.76 12.52
CA THR A 184 13.30 1.57 13.77
C THR A 184 12.04 0.74 13.56
N MET A 185 11.30 1.00 12.48
CA MET A 185 10.06 0.29 12.16
C MET A 185 10.05 -0.09 10.67
N SER A 186 9.57 -1.29 10.37
CA SER A 186 9.37 -1.75 9.00
C SER A 186 7.88 -1.89 8.70
N PRO A 187 7.37 -1.36 7.58
CA PRO A 187 5.98 -1.60 7.18
C PRO A 187 5.63 -3.09 7.09
N LEU A 188 6.61 -3.94 6.77
CA LEU A 188 6.43 -5.39 6.70
C LEU A 188 6.23 -6.04 8.07
N SER A 189 6.75 -5.45 9.15
CA SER A 189 6.58 -5.97 10.52
C SER A 189 5.33 -5.44 11.23
N ALA A 190 4.61 -4.50 10.62
CA ALA A 190 3.35 -4.01 11.16
C ALA A 190 2.30 -5.13 11.24
N GLY A 191 1.45 -5.08 12.26
CA GLY A 191 0.36 -6.04 12.41
C GLY A 191 -0.67 -5.94 11.28
N ALA A 192 -1.42 -7.02 11.05
CA ALA A 192 -2.43 -7.13 10.01
C ALA A 192 -3.51 -6.05 10.14
N SER A 193 -3.99 -5.79 11.36
CA SER A 193 -4.95 -4.69 11.59
C SER A 193 -4.39 -3.32 11.18
N THR A 194 -3.13 -3.05 11.50
CA THR A 194 -2.45 -1.78 11.19
C THR A 194 -2.33 -1.61 9.68
N LYS A 195 -1.81 -2.64 8.98
CA LYS A 195 -1.73 -2.65 7.51
C LYS A 195 -3.10 -2.46 6.86
N MET A 196 -4.13 -3.16 7.35
CA MET A 196 -5.51 -3.02 6.83
C MET A 196 -6.09 -1.63 7.12
N SER A 197 -5.74 -1.00 8.24
CA SER A 197 -6.19 0.36 8.56
C SER A 197 -5.66 1.39 7.55
N TRP A 198 -4.43 1.22 7.04
CA TRP A 198 -3.85 2.09 6.01
C TRP A 198 -4.55 1.97 4.65
N LEU A 199 -5.20 0.83 4.40
CA LEU A 199 -6.02 0.59 3.22
C LEU A 199 -7.48 1.06 3.41
N SER A 200 -7.95 1.18 4.66
CA SER A 200 -9.37 1.33 5.00
C SER A 200 -10.12 2.50 4.34
N GLN A 201 -9.40 3.57 3.98
CA GLN A 201 -9.93 4.77 3.33
C GLN A 201 -9.48 4.93 1.87
N ARG A 202 -8.82 3.90 1.32
CA ARG A 202 -8.34 3.93 -0.06
C ARG A 202 -9.36 3.35 -1.03
N GLU A 203 -9.35 3.90 -2.23
CA GLU A 203 -10.24 3.60 -3.34
C GLU A 203 -9.49 2.87 -4.45
N VAL A 204 -10.20 1.96 -5.09
CA VAL A 204 -9.73 1.20 -6.24
C VAL A 204 -10.75 1.27 -7.36
N THR A 205 -10.29 1.05 -8.60
CA THR A 205 -11.19 1.02 -9.76
C THR A 205 -11.79 -0.37 -9.97
N ARG A 206 -11.04 -1.43 -9.66
CA ARG A 206 -11.52 -2.81 -9.64
C ARG A 206 -11.58 -3.28 -8.20
N GLU A 207 -12.69 -3.84 -7.77
CA GLU A 207 -12.87 -4.25 -6.37
C GLU A 207 -11.78 -5.21 -5.89
N GLU A 208 -11.30 -6.09 -6.78
CA GLU A 208 -10.26 -7.06 -6.46
C GLU A 208 -8.92 -6.40 -6.08
N ASP A 209 -8.65 -5.19 -6.56
CA ASP A 209 -7.42 -4.47 -6.27
C ASP A 209 -7.31 -4.08 -4.80
N LEU A 210 -8.41 -4.05 -4.02
CA LEU A 210 -8.34 -3.92 -2.56
C LEU A 210 -7.51 -5.05 -1.94
N ALA A 211 -7.55 -6.24 -2.55
CA ALA A 211 -6.71 -7.36 -2.15
C ALA A 211 -5.33 -7.28 -2.82
N TYR A 212 -5.31 -7.08 -4.14
CA TYR A 212 -4.07 -7.25 -4.91
C TYR A 212 -3.01 -6.18 -4.61
N CYS A 213 -3.41 -4.95 -4.26
CA CYS A 213 -2.45 -3.92 -3.86
C CYS A 213 -1.75 -4.18 -2.52
N MET A 214 -2.26 -5.13 -1.71
CA MET A 214 -1.72 -5.48 -0.40
C MET A 214 -0.79 -6.69 -0.41
N LEU A 215 -0.72 -7.43 -1.53
CA LEU A 215 0.01 -8.70 -1.62
C LEU A 215 1.45 -8.57 -1.13
N GLY A 216 2.19 -7.57 -1.63
CA GLY A 216 3.58 -7.38 -1.23
C GLY A 216 3.75 -6.87 0.20
N LEU A 217 2.81 -6.08 0.73
CA LEU A 217 2.89 -5.60 2.11
C LEU A 217 2.64 -6.74 3.14
N PHE A 218 1.91 -7.77 2.73
CA PHE A 218 1.73 -9.01 3.50
C PHE A 218 2.68 -10.14 3.10
N ASP A 219 3.55 -9.93 2.11
CA ASP A 219 4.42 -10.97 1.54
C ASP A 219 3.65 -12.25 1.10
N ILE A 220 2.55 -12.04 0.38
CA ILE A 220 1.66 -13.09 -0.12
C ILE A 220 1.70 -13.15 -1.64
N ASN A 221 1.67 -14.37 -2.17
CA ASN A 221 1.39 -14.62 -3.58
C ASN A 221 0.10 -15.42 -3.72
N MET A 222 -0.80 -14.96 -4.59
CA MET A 222 -2.04 -15.66 -4.91
C MET A 222 -2.51 -15.38 -6.34
N PRO A 223 -3.28 -16.29 -6.98
CA PRO A 223 -3.80 -16.06 -8.32
C PRO A 223 -4.71 -14.84 -8.42
N LEU A 224 -4.52 -14.04 -9.49
CA LEU A 224 -5.35 -12.89 -9.79
C LEU A 224 -6.56 -13.32 -10.62
N LEU A 225 -7.75 -13.31 -10.00
CA LEU A 225 -9.01 -13.74 -10.59
C LEU A 225 -9.96 -12.54 -10.71
N TYR A 226 -9.64 -11.65 -11.63
CA TYR A 226 -10.50 -10.50 -11.95
C TYR A 226 -11.91 -10.93 -12.39
N GLY A 227 -12.93 -10.37 -11.75
CA GLY A 227 -14.34 -10.76 -11.87
C GLY A 227 -14.87 -11.47 -10.62
N GLU A 228 -14.03 -11.76 -9.61
CA GLU A 228 -14.44 -12.38 -8.35
C GLU A 228 -14.97 -11.36 -7.31
N GLY A 229 -14.77 -10.06 -7.54
CA GLY A 229 -15.18 -8.98 -6.64
C GLY A 229 -14.53 -9.08 -5.26
N MET A 230 -15.28 -8.74 -4.21
CA MET A 230 -14.81 -8.77 -2.81
C MET A 230 -14.34 -10.14 -2.29
N LYS A 231 -14.58 -11.23 -3.04
CA LYS A 231 -13.98 -12.54 -2.70
C LYS A 231 -12.46 -12.52 -2.74
N ALA A 232 -11.86 -11.65 -3.55
CA ALA A 232 -10.41 -11.44 -3.56
C ALA A 232 -9.91 -11.01 -2.17
N PHE A 233 -10.64 -10.11 -1.49
CA PHE A 233 -10.28 -9.63 -0.15
C PHE A 233 -10.47 -10.71 0.93
N THR A 234 -11.49 -11.56 0.79
CA THR A 234 -11.64 -12.74 1.66
C THR A 234 -10.45 -13.69 1.48
N ARG A 235 -10.07 -13.99 0.23
CA ARG A 235 -8.92 -14.86 -0.07
C ARG A 235 -7.60 -14.28 0.45
N LEU A 236 -7.39 -12.96 0.35
CA LEU A 236 -6.23 -12.31 0.96
C LEU A 236 -6.16 -12.60 2.47
N GLN A 237 -7.26 -12.40 3.19
CA GLN A 237 -7.31 -12.70 4.63
C GLN A 237 -7.07 -14.18 4.91
N GLU A 238 -7.59 -15.10 4.10
CA GLU A 238 -7.31 -16.54 4.22
C GLU A 238 -5.83 -16.87 4.02
N GLU A 239 -5.15 -16.22 3.07
CA GLU A 239 -3.71 -16.41 2.86
C GLU A 239 -2.89 -15.82 4.02
N ILE A 240 -3.27 -14.65 4.56
CA ILE A 240 -2.63 -14.08 5.77
C ILE A 240 -2.78 -15.05 6.95
N VAL A 241 -3.98 -15.59 7.14
CA VAL A 241 -4.27 -16.56 8.20
C VAL A 241 -3.42 -17.84 8.06
N LYS A 242 -3.11 -18.27 6.83
CA LYS A 242 -2.29 -19.47 6.60
C LYS A 242 -0.81 -19.23 6.85
N SER A 243 -0.32 -18.00 6.67
CA SER A 243 1.11 -17.68 6.73
C SER A 243 1.54 -17.03 8.05
N ASP A 244 0.64 -16.38 8.80
CA ASP A 244 0.96 -15.68 10.04
C ASP A 244 -0.08 -15.91 11.15
N ASN A 245 0.40 -16.02 12.40
CA ASN A 245 -0.41 -16.15 13.62
C ASN A 245 -0.72 -14.78 14.26
N ASP A 246 -0.77 -13.71 13.47
CA ASP A 246 -1.11 -12.38 13.95
C ASP A 246 -2.62 -12.24 14.22
N HIS A 247 -3.01 -12.36 15.49
CA HIS A 247 -4.40 -12.23 15.93
C HIS A 247 -5.00 -10.85 15.65
N THR A 248 -4.20 -9.83 15.33
CA THR A 248 -4.72 -8.50 15.00
C THR A 248 -5.55 -8.52 13.71
N ILE A 249 -5.45 -9.54 12.85
CA ILE A 249 -6.38 -9.74 11.72
C ILE A 249 -7.84 -9.85 12.17
N PHE A 250 -8.12 -10.21 13.42
CA PHE A 250 -9.48 -10.30 13.95
C PHE A 250 -9.94 -9.01 14.65
N CYS A 251 -9.08 -8.00 14.75
CA CYS A 251 -9.36 -6.73 15.41
C CYS A 251 -10.02 -5.73 14.47
N TRP A 252 -11.20 -6.06 13.94
CA TRP A 252 -12.02 -5.17 13.10
C TRP A 252 -13.37 -4.89 13.76
N GLU A 253 -14.02 -3.79 13.37
CA GLU A 253 -15.29 -3.35 13.95
C GLU A 253 -16.48 -3.68 13.05
N TRP A 254 -17.60 -4.09 13.65
CA TRP A 254 -18.86 -4.24 12.93
C TRP A 254 -19.45 -2.86 12.59
N ILE A 255 -19.31 -2.42 11.34
CA ILE A 255 -19.77 -1.10 10.90
C ILE A 255 -21.02 -1.26 10.04
N TYR A 256 -22.17 -0.78 10.52
CA TYR A 256 -23.40 -0.70 9.71
C TYR A 256 -23.39 0.57 8.82
N PRO A 257 -23.82 0.51 7.55
CA PRO A 257 -24.34 -0.65 6.81
C PRO A 257 -23.28 -1.45 6.02
N THR A 258 -21.99 -1.12 6.15
CA THR A 258 -20.90 -1.76 5.40
C THR A 258 -20.80 -3.27 5.64
N THR A 259 -21.00 -3.71 6.88
CA THR A 259 -21.06 -5.13 7.22
C THR A 259 -22.51 -5.64 7.02
N PRO A 260 -22.73 -6.63 6.14
CA PRO A 260 -24.06 -7.21 5.93
C PRO A 260 -24.63 -7.77 7.24
N MET A 261 -25.94 -7.59 7.50
CA MET A 261 -26.58 -8.10 8.73
C MET A 261 -26.44 -9.62 8.90
N ASN A 262 -26.34 -10.36 7.79
CA ASN A 262 -26.15 -11.81 7.76
C ASN A 262 -24.67 -12.23 7.67
N TRP A 263 -23.73 -11.31 7.92
CA TRP A 263 -22.30 -11.64 7.89
C TRP A 263 -21.96 -12.59 9.03
N SER A 264 -21.54 -13.80 8.68
CA SER A 264 -21.24 -14.87 9.64
C SER A 264 -19.77 -15.25 9.68
N SER A 265 -18.92 -14.58 8.89
CA SER A 265 -17.48 -14.82 8.87
C SER A 265 -16.81 -14.08 10.02
N PHE A 266 -15.79 -14.71 10.60
CA PHE A 266 -14.89 -14.06 11.56
C PHE A 266 -13.88 -13.13 10.88
N LEU A 267 -13.73 -13.25 9.56
CA LEU A 267 -12.94 -12.35 8.73
C LEU A 267 -13.76 -11.12 8.33
N ALA A 268 -13.08 -10.00 8.14
CA ALA A 268 -13.72 -8.74 7.82
C ALA A 268 -14.34 -8.75 6.41
N PRO A 269 -15.48 -8.07 6.20
CA PRO A 269 -16.09 -7.94 4.89
C PRO A 269 -15.35 -6.96 3.97
N SER A 270 -14.61 -6.01 4.53
CA SER A 270 -13.85 -4.99 3.79
C SER A 270 -12.75 -4.36 4.64
N PRO A 271 -11.75 -3.71 4.02
CA PRO A 271 -10.73 -2.92 4.73
C PRO A 271 -11.31 -1.82 5.63
N LEU A 272 -12.46 -1.23 5.25
CA LEU A 272 -13.10 -0.15 6.02
C LEU A 272 -13.43 -0.56 7.46
N ALA A 273 -13.68 -1.85 7.70
CA ALA A 273 -13.89 -2.41 9.03
C ALA A 273 -12.68 -2.23 9.97
N TYR A 274 -11.48 -1.99 9.43
CA TYR A 274 -10.24 -1.78 10.17
C TYR A 274 -9.88 -0.31 10.41
N ARG A 275 -10.75 0.65 10.05
CA ARG A 275 -10.42 2.10 10.12
C ARG A 275 -9.93 2.57 11.50
N ASN A 276 -10.41 1.93 12.58
CA ASN A 276 -10.06 2.25 13.97
C ASN A 276 -9.11 1.21 14.60
N SER A 277 -8.50 0.35 13.78
CA SER A 277 -7.76 -0.80 14.25
C SER A 277 -6.25 -0.58 14.35
N HIS A 278 -5.76 0.61 13.97
CA HIS A 278 -4.35 0.99 14.08
C HIS A 278 -3.79 0.93 15.52
N ARG A 279 -4.67 0.99 16.53
CA ARG A 279 -4.33 0.88 17.96
C ARG A 279 -3.96 -0.53 18.43
N PHE A 280 -4.28 -1.55 17.64
CA PHE A 280 -3.96 -2.93 17.99
C PHE A 280 -2.58 -3.29 17.45
N ARG A 281 -1.74 -3.84 18.32
CA ARG A 281 -0.41 -4.32 17.98
C ARG A 281 -0.31 -5.80 18.26
N ARG A 282 0.45 -6.49 17.42
CA ARG A 282 0.87 -7.87 17.67
C ARG A 282 1.71 -7.90 18.95
N ARG A 283 1.52 -8.91 19.80
CA ARG A 283 2.43 -9.21 20.90
C ARG A 283 3.62 -10.02 20.37
N ASP A 284 4.84 -9.68 20.77
CA ASP A 284 6.06 -10.32 20.24
C ASP A 284 6.18 -11.82 20.56
N SER A 285 5.40 -12.32 21.53
CA SER A 285 5.36 -13.74 21.87
C SER A 285 4.29 -14.47 21.06
N ASN A 286 4.69 -15.35 20.13
CA ASN A 286 3.76 -16.32 19.52
C ASN A 286 3.38 -17.48 20.47
N LEU A 287 3.57 -17.31 21.77
CA LEU A 287 3.39 -18.34 22.78
C LEU A 287 2.14 -18.02 23.60
N ASP A 288 1.24 -18.98 23.72
CA ASP A 288 0.11 -18.91 24.63
C ASP A 288 0.58 -18.93 26.10
N GLU A 289 -0.37 -18.79 27.03
CA GLU A 289 -0.10 -18.82 28.49
C GLU A 289 0.61 -20.11 28.96
N THR A 290 0.63 -21.17 28.13
CA THR A 290 1.31 -22.44 28.40
C THR A 290 2.66 -22.58 27.72
N GLY A 291 3.12 -21.57 26.96
CA GLY A 291 4.34 -21.62 26.18
C GLY A 291 4.21 -22.37 24.86
N SER A 292 2.99 -22.57 24.34
CA SER A 292 2.70 -23.26 23.08
C SER A 292 2.33 -22.29 21.96
N LEU A 293 2.62 -22.65 20.71
CA LEU A 293 2.20 -21.85 19.55
C LEU A 293 0.67 -21.92 19.41
N SER A 294 -0.01 -20.80 19.65
CA SER A 294 -1.43 -20.63 19.30
C SER A 294 -1.54 -20.52 17.78
N THR A 295 -1.74 -21.67 17.12
CA THR A 295 -1.95 -21.73 15.67
C THR A 295 -3.43 -21.76 15.33
N TYR A 296 -3.77 -21.18 14.18
CA TYR A 296 -5.10 -21.29 13.61
C TYR A 296 -5.03 -21.62 12.11
N GLN A 297 -6.08 -22.23 11.60
CA GLN A 297 -6.12 -22.73 10.23
C GLN A 297 -7.49 -22.54 9.60
N MET A 298 -7.50 -22.33 8.28
CA MET A 298 -8.71 -22.39 7.48
C MET A 298 -9.09 -23.85 7.19
N THR A 299 -10.35 -24.19 7.45
CA THR A 299 -10.95 -25.50 7.14
C THR A 299 -12.13 -25.32 6.19
N ASN A 300 -12.68 -26.41 5.66
CA ASN A 300 -13.93 -26.35 4.87
C ASN A 300 -15.15 -25.87 5.69
N ALA A 301 -15.06 -25.87 7.02
CA ALA A 301 -16.07 -25.30 7.92
C ALA A 301 -15.79 -23.84 8.32
N GLY A 302 -14.68 -23.26 7.86
CA GLY A 302 -14.20 -21.92 8.22
C GLY A 302 -12.96 -21.94 9.11
N LEU A 303 -12.73 -20.84 9.83
CA LEU A 303 -11.59 -20.68 10.73
C LEU A 303 -11.69 -21.63 11.93
N SER A 304 -10.63 -22.40 12.16
CA SER A 304 -10.43 -23.21 13.37
C SER A 304 -9.34 -22.57 14.23
N ILE A 305 -9.71 -22.00 15.37
CA ILE A 305 -8.82 -21.35 16.33
C ILE A 305 -9.20 -21.75 17.76
N LYS A 306 -8.21 -21.88 18.65
CA LYS A 306 -8.41 -22.10 20.09
C LYS A 306 -8.08 -20.81 20.81
N LEU A 307 -9.03 -20.29 21.58
CA LEU A 307 -8.87 -19.03 22.30
C LEU A 307 -9.42 -19.16 23.73
N PRO A 308 -8.85 -18.42 24.70
CA PRO A 308 -9.46 -18.28 26.01
C PRO A 308 -10.85 -17.65 25.90
N MET A 309 -11.84 -18.25 26.57
CA MET A 309 -13.21 -17.77 26.61
C MET A 309 -13.61 -17.36 28.02
N LEU A 310 -14.21 -16.18 28.15
CA LEU A 310 -14.71 -15.63 29.41
C LEU A 310 -16.24 -15.53 29.32
N TYR A 311 -16.94 -16.13 30.27
CA TYR A 311 -18.39 -15.99 30.38
C TYR A 311 -18.73 -14.70 31.16
N THR A 312 -19.52 -13.82 30.56
CA THR A 312 -19.82 -12.49 31.13
C THR A 312 -21.26 -12.34 31.61
N GLY A 313 -22.04 -13.43 31.64
CA GLY A 313 -23.43 -13.42 32.11
C GLY A 313 -24.38 -12.68 31.16
N MET A 314 -24.33 -11.34 31.16
CA MET A 314 -25.25 -10.48 30.39
C MET A 314 -24.92 -10.41 28.89
N ALA A 315 -23.67 -10.59 28.49
CA ALA A 315 -23.23 -10.50 27.09
C ALA A 315 -22.82 -11.87 26.49
N GLY A 316 -23.13 -12.98 27.17
CA GLY A 316 -22.76 -14.32 26.74
C GLY A 316 -21.29 -14.62 26.98
N TYR A 317 -20.56 -14.95 25.91
CA TYR A 317 -19.14 -15.29 25.94
C TYR A 317 -18.31 -14.22 25.23
N ILE A 318 -17.19 -13.85 25.83
CA ILE A 318 -16.13 -13.04 25.21
C ILE A 318 -14.94 -13.95 24.94
N VAL A 319 -14.25 -13.70 23.83
CA VAL A 319 -13.06 -14.43 23.44
C VAL A 319 -11.87 -13.48 23.50
N ALA A 320 -10.77 -13.92 24.11
CA ALA A 320 -9.54 -13.11 24.22
C ALA A 320 -8.63 -13.35 23.02
N LEU A 321 -8.17 -12.26 22.39
CA LEU A 321 -7.14 -12.27 21.36
C LEU A 321 -5.79 -11.91 21.97
N ASP A 322 -4.70 -12.47 21.43
CA ASP A 322 -3.34 -12.16 21.87
C ASP A 322 -2.83 -10.89 21.16
N VAL A 323 -3.34 -9.75 21.61
CA VAL A 323 -3.07 -8.43 21.02
C VAL A 323 -2.83 -7.40 22.12
N GLU A 324 -1.99 -6.42 21.83
CA GLU A 324 -1.79 -5.25 22.69
C GLU A 324 -2.65 -4.08 22.18
N ASN A 325 -3.24 -3.33 23.09
CA ASN A 325 -3.96 -2.10 22.77
C ASN A 325 -3.16 -0.90 23.29
N SER A 326 -2.64 -0.09 22.39
CA SER A 326 -1.81 1.07 22.73
C SER A 326 -2.55 2.15 23.52
N GLU A 327 -3.89 2.18 23.49
CA GLU A 327 -4.71 3.13 24.27
C GLU A 327 -4.95 2.67 25.72
N GLY A 328 -4.79 1.37 26.01
CA GLY A 328 -5.07 0.80 27.34
C GLY A 328 -4.00 1.11 28.40
N ALA A 329 -2.78 1.45 27.98
CA ALA A 329 -1.67 1.73 28.90
C ALA A 329 -1.78 3.09 29.62
N GLN A 330 -2.68 3.98 29.19
CA GLN A 330 -2.91 5.28 29.86
C GLN A 330 -4.01 5.25 30.93
N ALA A 331 -4.75 4.13 31.09
CA ALA A 331 -5.89 4.07 32.01
C ALA A 331 -5.57 3.49 33.41
N THR A 332 -4.34 3.04 33.66
CA THR A 332 -3.93 2.48 34.97
C THR A 332 -2.76 3.25 35.57
N ASN A 333 -2.96 4.53 35.86
CA ASN A 333 -2.18 5.26 36.86
C ASN A 333 -2.96 6.51 37.29
N SER A 334 -3.93 6.31 38.17
CA SER A 334 -4.36 7.32 39.15
C SER A 334 -4.86 6.57 40.38
N PRO A 335 -4.50 7.05 41.59
CA PRO A 335 -4.37 6.26 42.82
C PRO A 335 -5.66 5.71 43.40
#